data_AF-A0A6P1T7D2-F1
#
_entry.id   AF-A0A6P1T7D2-F1
#
_cell.length_a   1.000
_cell.length_b   1.000
_cell.length_c   1.000
_cell.angle_alpha   90.00
_cell.angle_beta   90.00
_cell.angle_gamma   90.00
#
_symmetry.space_group_name_H-M   'P 1'
#
loop_
_entity.id
_entity.type
_entity.pdbx_description
1 polymer ?
#
loop_
_entity_poly.entity_id
_entity_poly.type
_entity_poly.pdbx_seq_one_letter_code
_entity_poly.pdbx_strand_id
1 'polypeptide(L)'
;MNKITGILLALLSFSLKAEVTVEQLEEFDGWVYGHAMRTEEEIFNFGELVDVSSKETITNGGVAELKEYTFSKGHISAIVFSPDNVSVLGIRSSAPGYELKNGISVGDPSSILQSMPISSEGGEYCGINNCVNFDLNGEVIASFTIEFYVD
;
A
#
# COMPACT_ATOMS: atom_id res chain seq x y z
N MET A 1 -9.23 56.79 36.20
CA MET A 1 -8.74 56.41 34.85
C MET A 1 -8.26 54.97 34.93
N ASN A 2 -9.14 54.03 34.60
CA ASN A 2 -8.90 52.60 34.83
C ASN A 2 -8.26 51.96 33.60
N LYS A 3 -7.16 51.25 33.84
CA LYS A 3 -6.35 50.52 32.86
C LYS A 3 -7.17 49.36 32.31
N ILE A 4 -7.36 49.30 30.99
CA ILE A 4 -7.90 48.12 30.31
C ILE A 4 -6.72 47.23 29.96
N THR A 5 -6.55 46.19 30.77
CA THR A 5 -5.65 45.07 30.53
C THR A 5 -6.15 44.32 29.29
N GLY A 6 -5.40 44.39 28.19
CA GLY A 6 -5.66 43.59 27.00
C GLY A 6 -5.38 42.11 27.31
N ILE A 7 -6.41 41.27 27.26
CA ILE A 7 -6.26 39.82 27.32
C ILE A 7 -5.85 39.36 25.92
N LEU A 8 -4.58 38.97 25.79
CA LEU A 8 -4.07 38.25 24.63
C LEU A 8 -4.63 36.81 24.72
N LEU A 9 -5.72 36.51 24.02
CA LEU A 9 -6.14 35.13 23.79
C LEU A 9 -5.13 34.49 22.83
N ALA A 10 -4.07 33.90 23.40
CA ALA A 10 -3.28 32.90 22.70
C ALA A 10 -4.20 31.70 22.45
N LEU A 11 -4.82 31.67 21.27
CA LEU A 11 -5.40 30.48 20.68
C LEU A 11 -4.26 29.48 20.48
N LEU A 12 -3.98 28.72 21.52
CA LEU A 12 -3.18 27.52 21.47
C LEU A 12 -3.89 26.55 20.54
N SER A 13 -3.58 26.66 19.26
CA SER A 13 -3.83 25.66 18.23
C SER A 13 -2.94 24.46 18.55
N PHE A 14 -3.24 23.76 19.64
CA PHE A 14 -2.77 22.39 19.79
C PHE A 14 -3.50 21.59 18.71
N SER A 15 -2.88 21.49 17.55
CA SER A 15 -3.14 20.38 16.64
C SER A 15 -2.76 19.12 17.40
N LEU A 16 -3.69 18.58 18.20
CA LEU A 16 -3.67 17.16 18.52
C LEU A 16 -3.66 16.49 17.14
N LYS A 17 -2.52 15.91 16.74
CA LYS A 17 -2.54 14.87 15.71
C LYS A 17 -3.53 13.86 16.24
N ALA A 18 -4.68 13.73 15.57
CA ALA A 18 -5.62 12.67 15.89
C ALA A 18 -4.83 11.36 15.81
N GLU A 19 -4.75 10.66 16.93
CA GLU A 19 -4.14 9.35 16.99
C GLU A 19 -4.98 8.42 16.12
N VAL A 20 -4.35 7.76 15.14
CA VAL A 20 -5.05 6.84 14.23
C VAL A 20 -5.63 5.70 15.07
N THR A 21 -6.92 5.43 14.93
CA THR A 21 -7.57 4.38 15.72
C THR A 21 -7.25 3.00 15.15
N VAL A 22 -7.33 1.96 15.98
CA VAL A 22 -7.20 0.56 15.53
C VAL A 22 -8.22 0.25 14.42
N GLU A 23 -9.44 0.74 14.54
CA GLU A 23 -10.49 0.57 13.52
C GLU A 23 -10.08 1.16 12.16
N GLN A 24 -9.42 2.32 12.13
CA GLN A 24 -8.91 2.91 10.87
C GLN A 24 -7.76 2.09 10.27
N LEU A 25 -6.89 1.50 11.10
CA LEU A 25 -5.82 0.62 10.63
C LEU A 25 -6.38 -0.70 10.05
N GLU A 26 -7.40 -1.26 10.69
CA GLU A 26 -8.10 -2.46 10.21
C GLU A 26 -8.89 -2.19 8.93
N GLU A 27 -9.55 -1.02 8.81
CA GLU A 27 -10.21 -0.59 7.58
C GLU A 27 -9.21 -0.45 6.43
N PHE A 28 -8.06 0.16 6.70
CA PHE A 28 -6.96 0.26 5.74
C PHE A 28 -6.45 -1.12 5.31
N ASP A 29 -6.18 -2.01 6.26
CA ASP A 29 -5.75 -3.38 5.96
C ASP A 29 -6.78 -4.12 5.12
N GLY A 30 -8.07 -4.03 5.49
CA GLY A 30 -9.17 -4.64 4.74
C GLY A 30 -9.24 -4.14 3.29
N TRP A 31 -8.97 -2.85 3.06
CA TRP A 31 -8.83 -2.30 1.72
C TRP A 31 -7.64 -2.89 0.96
N VAL A 32 -6.46 -2.96 1.58
CA VAL A 32 -5.26 -3.54 0.97
C VAL A 32 -5.48 -5.03 0.63
N TYR A 33 -6.13 -5.79 1.52
CA TYR A 33 -6.50 -7.19 1.27
C TYR A 33 -7.41 -7.37 0.05
N GLY A 34 -8.14 -6.33 -0.39
CA GLY A 34 -8.89 -6.33 -1.64
C GLY A 34 -8.02 -6.48 -2.91
N HIS A 35 -6.69 -6.37 -2.76
CA HIS A 35 -5.70 -6.59 -3.80
C HIS A 35 -4.97 -7.95 -3.71
N ALA A 36 -5.30 -8.78 -2.72
CA ALA A 36 -4.69 -10.08 -2.57
C ALA A 36 -5.04 -10.97 -3.78
N MET A 37 -4.01 -11.58 -4.36
CA MET A 37 -4.15 -12.64 -5.36
C MET A 37 -3.87 -13.97 -4.67
N ARG A 38 -4.68 -14.99 -4.97
CA ARG A 38 -4.67 -16.30 -4.32
C ARG A 38 -4.21 -17.42 -5.24
N THR A 39 -4.12 -17.14 -6.55
CA THR A 39 -3.72 -18.10 -7.59
C THR A 39 -2.63 -17.54 -8.49
N GLU A 40 -1.85 -18.42 -9.13
CA GLU A 40 -0.89 -18.00 -10.17
C GLU A 40 -1.61 -17.41 -11.39
N GLU A 41 -2.85 -17.86 -11.69
CA GLU A 41 -3.65 -17.30 -12.79
C GLU A 41 -3.95 -15.81 -12.60
N GLU A 42 -4.35 -15.40 -11.39
CA GLU A 42 -4.58 -13.99 -11.06
C GLU A 42 -3.30 -13.16 -11.22
N ILE A 43 -2.14 -13.71 -10.82
CA ILE A 43 -0.84 -13.06 -10.99
C ILE A 43 -0.52 -12.89 -12.47
N PHE A 44 -0.70 -13.93 -13.30
CA PHE A 44 -0.44 -13.82 -14.74
C PHE A 44 -1.36 -12.82 -15.44
N ASN A 45 -2.55 -12.58 -14.90
CA ASN A 45 -3.49 -11.56 -15.41
C ASN A 45 -3.16 -10.13 -14.96
N PHE A 46 -2.15 -9.92 -14.12
CA PHE A 46 -1.75 -8.59 -13.65
C PHE A 46 -1.22 -7.68 -14.77
N GLY A 47 -0.54 -8.25 -15.78
CA GLY A 47 -0.01 -7.48 -16.89
C GLY A 47 0.78 -8.30 -17.90
N GLU A 48 1.54 -7.62 -18.76
CA GLU A 48 2.44 -8.28 -19.71
C GLU A 48 3.66 -8.84 -18.99
N LEU A 49 3.69 -10.16 -18.81
CA LEU A 49 4.76 -10.88 -18.15
C LEU A 49 6.05 -10.85 -18.99
N VAL A 50 7.16 -10.51 -18.35
CA VAL A 50 8.50 -10.43 -18.95
C VAL A 50 9.35 -11.61 -18.51
N ASP A 51 9.36 -11.91 -17.22
CA ASP A 51 10.20 -12.95 -16.63
C ASP A 51 9.58 -13.50 -15.34
N VAL A 52 9.94 -14.74 -15.00
CA VAL A 52 9.62 -15.36 -13.72
C VAL A 52 10.86 -16.06 -13.21
N SER A 53 11.34 -15.64 -12.04
CA SER A 53 12.37 -16.36 -11.30
C SER A 53 11.73 -17.14 -10.16
N SER A 54 12.28 -18.32 -9.86
CA SER A 54 11.79 -19.20 -8.78
C SER A 54 12.96 -19.71 -7.95
N LYS A 55 12.72 -19.83 -6.65
CA LYS A 55 13.63 -20.47 -5.70
C LYS A 55 12.83 -21.27 -4.68
N GLU A 56 13.18 -22.53 -4.48
CA GLU A 56 12.61 -23.34 -3.40
C GLU A 56 12.89 -22.69 -2.03
N THR A 57 11.87 -22.67 -1.18
CA THR A 57 11.92 -22.13 0.18
C THR A 57 11.16 -23.03 1.15
N ILE A 58 11.50 -22.93 2.43
CA ILE A 58 10.83 -23.65 3.51
C ILE A 58 10.07 -22.62 4.35
N THR A 59 8.78 -22.86 4.51
CA THR A 59 7.88 -22.02 5.30
C THR A 59 7.23 -22.86 6.42
N ASN A 60 6.48 -22.20 7.31
CA ASN A 60 5.67 -22.90 8.31
C ASN A 60 4.59 -23.80 7.66
N GLY A 61 4.19 -23.51 6.42
CA GLY A 61 3.24 -24.31 5.64
C GLY A 61 3.88 -25.49 4.86
N GLY A 62 5.20 -25.65 4.93
CA GLY A 62 5.95 -26.68 4.22
C GLY A 62 6.86 -26.11 3.12
N VAL A 63 7.25 -26.99 2.19
CA VAL A 63 8.07 -26.63 1.03
C VAL A 63 7.20 -25.83 0.05
N ALA A 64 7.72 -24.70 -0.41
CA ALA A 64 7.08 -23.81 -1.36
C ALA A 64 8.13 -23.23 -2.32
N GLU A 65 7.68 -22.50 -3.33
CA GLU A 65 8.55 -21.69 -4.19
C GLU A 65 8.36 -20.21 -3.85
N LEU A 66 9.45 -19.50 -3.55
CA LEU A 66 9.46 -18.05 -3.65
C LEU A 66 9.63 -17.69 -5.13
N LYS A 67 8.62 -17.04 -5.71
CA LYS A 67 8.63 -16.60 -7.10
C LYS A 67 8.58 -15.08 -7.20
N GLU A 68 9.39 -14.56 -8.11
CA GLU A 68 9.40 -13.15 -8.49
C GLU A 68 8.91 -13.04 -9.93
N TYR A 69 7.74 -12.42 -10.13
CA TYR A 69 7.12 -12.19 -11.43
C TYR A 69 7.42 -10.76 -11.86
N THR A 70 8.18 -10.64 -12.95
CA THR A 70 8.48 -9.33 -13.55
C THR A 70 7.54 -9.08 -14.71
N PHE A 71 6.90 -7.92 -14.71
CA PHE A 71 6.02 -7.44 -15.78
C PHE A 71 6.60 -6.17 -16.40
N SER A 72 6.19 -5.83 -17.62
CA SER A 72 6.67 -4.63 -18.33
C SER A 72 6.57 -3.34 -17.50
N LYS A 73 5.58 -3.25 -16.59
CA LYS A 73 5.34 -2.09 -15.71
C LYS A 73 5.01 -2.48 -14.27
N GLY A 74 5.57 -3.58 -13.79
CA GLY A 74 5.30 -4.00 -12.42
C GLY A 74 6.05 -5.24 -12.01
N HIS A 75 5.83 -5.63 -10.77
CA HIS A 75 6.52 -6.72 -10.13
C HIS A 75 5.64 -7.31 -9.03
N ILE A 76 5.60 -8.64 -8.93
CA ILE A 76 4.91 -9.35 -7.84
C ILE A 76 5.89 -10.35 -7.23
N SER A 77 6.05 -10.31 -5.90
CA SER A 77 6.75 -11.34 -5.13
C SER A 77 5.71 -12.21 -4.43
N ALA A 78 5.83 -13.53 -4.52
CA ALA A 78 4.87 -14.44 -3.91
C ALA A 78 5.49 -15.77 -3.45
N ILE A 79 4.89 -16.35 -2.41
CA ILE A 79 5.12 -17.74 -1.99
C ILE A 79 4.06 -18.62 -2.66
N VAL A 80 4.50 -19.60 -3.43
CA VAL A 80 3.64 -20.53 -4.19
C VAL A 80 3.78 -21.92 -3.62
N PHE A 81 2.71 -22.43 -2.98
CA PHE A 81 2.62 -23.82 -2.53
C PHE A 81 2.09 -24.73 -3.66
N SER A 82 1.15 -24.20 -4.44
CA SER A 82 0.63 -24.77 -5.67
C SER A 82 0.03 -23.66 -6.53
N PRO A 83 -0.30 -23.90 -7.81
CA PRO A 83 -0.91 -22.88 -8.67
C PRO A 83 -2.21 -22.27 -8.11
N ASP A 84 -2.95 -23.03 -7.30
CA ASP A 84 -4.21 -22.60 -6.64
C ASP A 84 -4.00 -22.13 -5.19
N ASN A 85 -2.76 -22.09 -4.70
CA ASN A 85 -2.43 -21.69 -3.34
C ASN A 85 -1.19 -20.80 -3.32
N VAL A 86 -1.44 -19.50 -3.45
CA VAL A 86 -0.44 -18.45 -3.51
C VAL A 86 -0.65 -17.43 -2.39
N SER A 87 0.45 -17.04 -1.76
CA SER A 87 0.53 -15.91 -0.83
C SER A 87 1.41 -14.82 -1.43
N VAL A 88 0.80 -13.75 -1.93
CA VAL A 88 1.53 -12.56 -2.40
C VAL A 88 2.16 -11.83 -1.21
N LEU A 89 3.44 -11.51 -1.34
CA LEU A 89 4.22 -10.74 -0.37
C LEU A 89 4.26 -9.26 -0.73
N GLY A 90 4.26 -8.94 -2.02
CA GLY A 90 4.25 -7.56 -2.47
C GLY A 90 3.89 -7.39 -3.93
N ILE A 91 3.32 -6.23 -4.24
CA ILE A 91 2.91 -5.81 -5.58
C ILE A 91 3.48 -4.42 -5.84
N ARG A 92 4.23 -4.25 -6.92
CA ARG A 92 4.65 -2.94 -7.41
C ARG A 92 4.06 -2.71 -8.80
N SER A 93 3.49 -1.54 -9.03
CA SER A 93 3.01 -1.15 -10.36
C SER A 93 3.41 0.27 -10.70
N SER A 94 3.88 0.46 -11.93
CA SER A 94 4.05 1.75 -12.60
C SER A 94 3.17 1.85 -13.85
N ALA A 95 2.22 0.94 -14.01
CA ALA A 95 1.32 0.90 -15.15
C ALA A 95 0.31 2.06 -15.08
N PRO A 96 0.32 3.02 -16.04
CA PRO A 96 -0.65 4.09 -16.06
C PRO A 96 -2.08 3.55 -16.12
N GLY A 97 -2.97 4.10 -15.31
CA GLY A 97 -4.37 3.68 -15.24
C GLY A 97 -4.61 2.35 -14.54
N TYR A 98 -3.59 1.74 -13.91
CA TYR A 98 -3.86 0.68 -12.94
C TYR A 98 -4.50 1.32 -11.71
N GLU A 99 -5.74 0.93 -11.43
CA GLU A 99 -6.57 1.51 -10.39
C GLU A 99 -6.57 0.61 -9.14
N LEU A 100 -6.19 1.19 -8.01
CA LEU A 100 -6.39 0.57 -6.70
C LEU A 100 -7.89 0.50 -6.37
N LYS A 101 -8.32 -0.36 -5.45
CA LYS A 101 -9.76 -0.56 -5.17
C LYS A 101 -10.48 0.70 -4.65
N ASN A 102 -9.73 1.70 -4.20
CA ASN A 102 -10.24 2.99 -3.76
C ASN A 102 -10.25 4.06 -4.87
N GLY A 103 -9.95 3.69 -6.12
CA GLY A 103 -9.95 4.59 -7.26
C GLY A 103 -8.62 5.31 -7.52
N ILE A 104 -7.63 5.18 -6.64
CA ILE A 104 -6.32 5.83 -6.80
C ILE A 104 -5.54 5.09 -7.88
N SER A 105 -5.03 5.83 -8.85
CA SER A 105 -4.33 5.28 -10.02
C SER A 105 -2.96 5.91 -10.25
N VAL A 106 -2.07 5.15 -10.89
CA VAL A 106 -0.83 5.72 -11.44
C VAL A 106 -1.20 6.77 -12.50
N GLY A 107 -0.65 7.97 -12.36
CA GLY A 107 -0.97 9.15 -13.16
C GLY A 107 -1.85 10.17 -12.46
N ASP A 108 -2.46 9.81 -11.32
CA ASP A 108 -3.26 10.76 -10.54
C ASP A 108 -2.40 11.81 -9.83
N PRO A 109 -2.94 13.02 -9.57
CA PRO A 109 -2.27 14.00 -8.73
C PRO A 109 -2.11 13.48 -7.29
N SER A 110 -0.95 13.72 -6.67
CA SER A 110 -0.65 13.31 -5.29
C SER A 110 -1.60 13.90 -4.24
N SER A 111 -2.31 14.98 -4.58
CA SER A 111 -3.35 15.56 -3.72
C SER A 111 -4.48 14.57 -3.39
N ILE A 112 -4.73 13.56 -4.25
CA ILE A 112 -5.73 12.52 -3.97
C ILE A 112 -5.37 11.72 -2.72
N LEU A 113 -4.09 11.59 -2.39
CA LEU A 113 -3.63 10.82 -1.23
C LEU A 113 -4.05 11.45 0.12
N GLN A 114 -4.60 12.66 0.12
CA GLN A 114 -5.22 13.27 1.29
C GLN A 114 -6.53 12.57 1.71
N SER A 115 -7.14 11.78 0.82
CA SER A 115 -8.33 10.99 1.14
C SER A 115 -8.03 9.63 1.77
N MET A 116 -6.74 9.31 1.98
CA MET A 116 -6.36 8.06 2.63
C MET A 116 -6.88 8.04 4.08
N PRO A 117 -7.41 6.91 4.58
CA PRO A 117 -8.03 6.83 5.90
C PRO A 117 -7.02 6.99 7.04
N ILE A 118 -5.74 6.81 6.74
CA ILE A 118 -4.61 6.91 7.66
C ILE A 118 -3.60 7.93 7.13
N SER A 119 -2.88 8.59 8.03
CA SER A 119 -1.80 9.50 7.65
C SER A 119 -0.55 8.74 7.23
N SER A 120 0.15 9.22 6.23
CA SER A 120 1.45 8.65 5.85
C SER A 120 2.58 9.06 6.79
N GLU A 121 3.56 8.19 6.97
CA GLU A 121 4.89 8.53 7.44
C GLU A 121 5.88 8.42 6.28
N GLY A 122 6.50 9.53 5.87
CA GLY A 122 7.49 9.50 4.78
C GLY A 122 6.96 9.12 3.38
N GLY A 123 5.63 9.13 3.16
CA GLY A 123 4.98 8.71 1.91
C GLY A 123 4.41 7.29 1.95
N GLU A 124 4.64 6.58 3.04
CA GLU A 124 4.15 5.24 3.30
C GLU A 124 2.92 5.27 4.23
N TYR A 125 1.89 4.53 3.85
CA TYR A 125 0.64 4.39 4.58
C TYR A 125 0.59 2.96 5.14
N CYS A 126 0.59 2.79 6.46
CA CYS A 126 0.65 1.47 7.09
C CYS A 126 -0.56 1.21 8.01
N GLY A 127 -1.21 0.06 7.78
CA GLY A 127 -2.16 -0.54 8.70
C GLY A 127 -1.45 -1.36 9.78
N ILE A 128 -2.08 -2.45 10.21
CA ILE A 128 -1.48 -3.40 11.16
C ILE A 128 -0.60 -4.40 10.40
N ASN A 129 -1.10 -4.90 9.26
CA ASN A 129 -0.50 -6.02 8.54
C ASN A 129 -0.03 -5.67 7.13
N ASN A 130 -0.32 -4.46 6.65
CA ASN A 130 0.04 -4.09 5.28
C ASN A 130 0.47 -2.63 5.21
N CYS A 131 1.34 -2.33 4.24
CA CYS A 131 1.72 -0.97 3.92
C CYS A 131 1.54 -0.71 2.42
N VAL A 132 1.22 0.54 2.07
CA VAL A 132 1.23 1.03 0.69
C VAL A 132 2.10 2.26 0.63
N ASN A 133 3.09 2.24 -0.25
CA ASN A 133 3.95 3.39 -0.54
C ASN A 133 3.68 3.90 -1.96
N PHE A 134 3.65 5.22 -2.12
CA PHE A 134 3.47 5.87 -3.41
C PHE A 134 4.74 6.64 -3.80
N ASP A 135 5.33 6.28 -4.94
CA ASP A 135 6.45 7.02 -5.51
C ASP A 135 5.90 8.14 -6.39
N LEU A 136 6.32 9.38 -6.12
CA LEU A 136 5.88 10.56 -6.86
C LEU A 136 6.93 11.01 -7.89
N ASN A 137 6.47 11.46 -9.06
CA ASN A 137 7.27 12.23 -10.00
C ASN A 137 6.70 13.65 -10.08
N GLY A 138 7.27 14.56 -9.28
CA GLY A 138 6.66 15.86 -9.03
C GLY A 138 5.37 15.71 -8.21
N GLU A 139 4.26 16.23 -8.71
CA GLU A 139 2.94 16.18 -8.06
C GLU A 139 2.07 15.01 -8.55
N VAL A 140 2.65 14.04 -9.25
CA VAL A 140 1.91 12.93 -9.88
C VAL A 140 2.40 11.60 -9.32
N ILE A 141 1.47 10.67 -9.08
CA ILE A 141 1.77 9.30 -8.68
C ILE A 141 2.40 8.57 -9.87
N ALA A 142 3.68 8.18 -9.73
CA ALA A 142 4.44 7.48 -10.77
C ALA A 142 4.41 5.96 -10.61
N SER A 143 4.36 5.49 -9.36
CA SER A 143 4.15 4.08 -9.02
C SER A 143 3.62 3.94 -7.60
N PHE A 144 3.15 2.73 -7.29
CA PHE A 144 2.89 2.32 -5.92
C PHE A 144 3.53 0.97 -5.64
N THR A 145 3.75 0.68 -4.37
CA THR A 145 4.14 -0.62 -3.84
C THR A 145 3.19 -0.97 -2.70
N ILE A 146 2.58 -2.16 -2.76
CA ILE A 146 1.81 -2.77 -1.69
C ILE A 146 2.68 -3.86 -1.08
N GLU A 147 2.82 -3.85 0.24
CA GLU A 147 3.53 -4.88 1.00
C GLU A 147 2.55 -5.56 1.93
N PHE A 148 2.51 -6.89 1.85
CA PHE A 148 1.70 -7.75 2.71
C PHE A 148 2.61 -8.38 3.74
N TYR A 149 2.53 -7.91 4.99
CA TYR A 149 3.21 -8.53 6.11
C TYR A 149 2.36 -9.72 6.55
N VAL A 150 2.82 -10.91 6.16
CA VAL A 150 2.21 -12.17 6.56
C VAL A 150 2.48 -12.39 8.05
N ASP A 151 1.42 -12.59 8.83
CA ASP A 151 1.48 -13.21 10.16
C ASP A 151 1.89 -14.69 10.06
#